data_AF-A0A6G3SQJ8-F1
#
_entry.id   AF-A0A6G3SQJ8-F1
#
_cell.length_a   1.000
_cell.length_b   1.000
_cell.length_c   1.000
_cell.angle_alpha   90.00
_cell.angle_beta   90.00
_cell.angle_gamma   90.00
#
_symmetry.space_group_name_H-M   'P 1'
#
loop_
_entity.id
_entity.type
_entity.pdbx_description
1 polymer ?
#
loop_
_entity_poly.entity_id
_entity_poly.type
_entity_poly.pdbx_seq_one_letter_code
_entity_poly.pdbx_strand_id
1 'polypeptide(L)'
;MSIPTTTAGLRLAAFVAVPVLALTVACGGNDGTTGTKSHDTVADVPSPKSEPSEAGSTPGTPSAKPAGKSAFFDAQVVFVRCMRTEGGYKDYPDPKLSGHLDWEKVNEIGSRPGRNEGIKAGRNNACLDELQAALAAEPKRDQQKAYESMLAHAQCMRDNGISRFTNPVMSGGNAVPGGDPNPASPVYAPDSPAYKEARAACKSKLLDGLDGMQ
;
A
#
# COMPACT_ATOMS: atom_id res chain seq x y z
N MET A 1 18.37 59.61 0.07
CA MET A 1 19.46 59.26 -0.85
C MET A 1 18.92 58.26 -1.85
N SER A 2 18.60 58.75 -3.04
CA SER A 2 18.23 57.95 -4.23
C SER A 2 19.26 58.30 -5.29
N ILE A 3 19.85 57.32 -5.98
CA ILE A 3 20.13 57.26 -7.44
C ILE A 3 20.41 55.76 -7.79
N PRO A 4 20.01 55.28 -9.00
CA PRO A 4 19.75 53.88 -9.35
C PRO A 4 20.73 53.35 -10.42
N THR A 5 20.24 52.50 -11.36
CA THR A 5 20.73 52.08 -12.71
C THR A 5 21.20 50.60 -12.75
N THR A 6 20.43 49.59 -13.18
CA THR A 6 19.96 49.12 -14.53
C THR A 6 21.02 48.76 -15.58
N THR A 7 21.01 47.49 -16.01
CA THR A 7 21.24 46.97 -17.38
C THR A 7 20.83 45.47 -17.37
N ALA A 8 19.78 45.00 -18.06
CA ALA A 8 19.61 44.78 -19.52
C ALA A 8 20.80 44.01 -20.12
N GLY A 9 20.70 42.87 -20.80
CA GLY A 9 19.62 42.04 -21.32
C GLY A 9 20.23 41.20 -22.48
N LEU A 10 19.69 40.03 -22.81
CA LEU A 10 19.71 39.56 -24.21
C LEU A 10 18.68 38.43 -24.43
N ARG A 11 17.71 38.72 -25.28
CA ARG A 11 16.85 37.73 -25.93
C ARG A 11 17.60 37.17 -27.14
N LEU A 12 17.52 35.86 -27.36
CA LEU A 12 17.78 35.23 -28.65
C LEU A 12 16.59 34.32 -28.97
N ALA A 13 15.81 34.75 -29.95
CA ALA A 13 14.87 33.93 -30.69
C ALA A 13 15.56 33.43 -31.96
N ALA A 14 15.38 32.16 -32.34
CA ALA A 14 15.12 31.71 -33.72
C ALA A 14 15.13 30.18 -33.86
N PHE A 15 13.99 29.66 -34.34
CA PHE A 15 13.77 28.56 -35.30
C PHE A 15 14.83 27.45 -35.48
N VAL A 16 14.41 26.18 -35.33
CA VAL A 16 14.65 25.12 -36.33
C VAL A 16 13.49 24.13 -36.33
N ALA A 17 13.02 23.81 -37.54
CA ALA A 17 11.96 22.88 -37.87
C ALA A 17 12.38 21.38 -37.79
N VAL A 18 11.38 20.55 -37.54
CA VAL A 18 11.18 19.09 -37.69
C VAL A 18 12.19 18.35 -38.60
N PRO A 19 12.60 17.12 -38.22
CA PRO A 19 12.16 15.96 -39.00
C PRO A 19 11.61 14.81 -38.12
N VAL A 20 10.43 14.33 -38.51
CA VAL A 20 9.82 13.07 -38.09
C VAL A 20 10.69 11.92 -38.59
N LEU A 21 11.26 11.13 -37.67
CA LEU A 21 11.93 9.88 -37.98
C LEU A 21 10.97 8.71 -37.74
N ALA A 22 10.51 8.14 -38.85
CA ALA A 22 9.80 6.88 -38.90
C ALA A 22 10.72 5.73 -38.45
N LEU A 23 10.33 5.02 -37.39
CA LEU A 23 10.91 3.73 -37.02
C LEU A 23 10.02 2.63 -37.57
N THR A 24 10.40 2.10 -38.74
CA THR A 24 9.91 0.84 -39.28
C THR A 24 10.57 -0.30 -38.50
N VAL A 25 9.84 -0.90 -37.55
CA VAL A 25 10.16 -2.24 -37.04
C VAL A 25 9.27 -3.23 -37.77
N ALA A 26 9.93 -4.04 -38.58
CA ALA A 26 9.37 -5.24 -39.17
C ALA A 26 9.03 -6.24 -38.06
N CYS A 27 7.77 -6.69 -38.03
CA CYS A 27 7.38 -7.93 -37.38
C CYS A 27 6.70 -8.78 -38.46
N GLY A 28 7.40 -9.79 -38.95
CA GLY A 28 6.82 -10.83 -39.78
C GLY A 28 5.78 -11.61 -38.98
N GLY A 29 4.53 -11.54 -39.42
CA GLY A 29 3.41 -12.35 -38.94
C GLY A 29 2.81 -13.05 -40.16
N ASN A 30 2.84 -14.37 -40.13
CA ASN A 30 2.41 -15.27 -41.19
C ASN A 30 0.87 -15.34 -41.23
N ASP A 31 0.23 -14.80 -42.28
CA ASP A 31 -1.22 -14.88 -42.48
C ASP A 31 -1.63 -16.28 -42.97
N GLY A 32 -2.06 -17.09 -42.00
CA GLY A 32 -2.91 -18.26 -42.23
C GLY A 32 -4.36 -17.83 -42.35
N THR A 33 -5.02 -18.38 -43.37
CA THR A 33 -6.32 -17.95 -43.88
C THR A 33 -7.50 -18.40 -43.01
N THR A 34 -8.61 -17.67 -43.16
CA THR A 34 -10.02 -18.02 -42.89
C THR A 34 -10.52 -18.17 -41.45
N GLY A 35 -11.53 -17.34 -41.13
CA GLY A 35 -12.84 -17.91 -40.77
C GLY A 35 -13.37 -17.66 -39.35
N THR A 36 -14.32 -16.72 -39.27
CA THR A 36 -15.57 -16.78 -38.48
C THR A 36 -15.55 -16.75 -36.93
N LYS A 37 -16.13 -15.66 -36.42
CA LYS A 37 -16.92 -15.47 -35.19
C LYS A 37 -17.25 -16.74 -34.38
N SER A 38 -16.95 -16.71 -33.08
CA SER A 38 -17.99 -16.76 -32.03
C SER A 38 -17.43 -16.34 -30.67
N HIS A 39 -18.24 -15.56 -29.96
CA HIS A 39 -18.14 -15.22 -28.54
C HIS A 39 -18.51 -16.46 -27.69
N ASP A 40 -18.20 -16.36 -26.40
CA ASP A 40 -18.53 -17.27 -25.28
C ASP A 40 -17.60 -18.47 -25.06
N THR A 41 -16.66 -18.29 -24.13
CA THR A 41 -16.18 -19.38 -23.27
C THR A 41 -16.26 -18.94 -21.82
N VAL A 42 -17.43 -19.20 -21.23
CA VAL A 42 -17.63 -19.35 -19.79
C VAL A 42 -16.90 -20.62 -19.32
N ALA A 43 -16.39 -20.56 -18.09
CA ALA A 43 -15.58 -21.52 -17.36
C ALA A 43 -15.88 -23.01 -17.63
N ASP A 44 -14.84 -23.75 -18.00
CA ASP A 44 -14.83 -25.22 -17.97
C ASP A 44 -14.22 -25.68 -16.63
N VAL A 45 -15.02 -26.39 -15.83
CA VAL A 45 -14.63 -27.00 -14.55
C VAL A 45 -14.29 -28.46 -14.81
N PRO A 46 -13.06 -28.95 -14.56
CA PRO A 46 -12.81 -30.38 -14.63
C PRO A 46 -13.36 -31.07 -13.37
N SER A 47 -14.21 -32.07 -13.57
CA SER A 47 -14.56 -33.07 -12.55
C SER A 47 -13.96 -34.44 -12.91
N PRO A 48 -13.74 -35.32 -11.91
CA PRO A 48 -12.49 -36.08 -11.78
C PRO A 48 -12.55 -37.45 -12.47
N LYS A 49 -11.38 -38.01 -12.80
CA LYS A 49 -11.25 -39.44 -13.06
C LYS A 49 -9.93 -40.00 -12.52
N SER A 50 -10.10 -41.12 -11.83
CA SER A 50 -9.16 -41.81 -10.95
C SER A 50 -7.90 -42.36 -11.63
N GLU A 51 -6.83 -42.31 -10.83
CA GLU A 51 -5.54 -43.02 -10.85
C GLU A 51 -5.66 -44.57 -10.89
N PRO A 52 -4.59 -45.39 -11.14
CA PRO A 52 -3.23 -45.18 -10.59
C PRO A 52 -1.99 -45.65 -11.39
N SER A 53 -0.83 -45.08 -11.08
CA SER A 53 0.40 -45.83 -10.69
C SER A 53 1.59 -44.92 -10.40
N GLU A 54 2.35 -45.32 -9.38
CA GLU A 54 3.49 -44.67 -8.73
C GLU A 54 4.64 -44.22 -9.64
N ALA A 55 5.19 -43.05 -9.33
CA ALA A 55 6.63 -42.82 -9.35
C ALA A 55 6.99 -41.87 -8.20
N GLY A 56 7.79 -42.38 -7.25
CA GLY A 56 8.31 -41.60 -6.15
C GLY A 56 9.08 -40.37 -6.65
N SER A 57 8.65 -39.20 -6.20
CA SER A 57 9.44 -37.98 -6.22
C SER A 57 9.19 -37.26 -4.91
N THR A 58 10.28 -37.03 -4.19
CA THR A 58 10.41 -36.20 -2.99
C THR A 58 9.49 -34.98 -2.99
N PRO A 59 8.86 -34.60 -1.86
CA PRO A 59 8.07 -33.37 -1.78
C PRO A 59 9.03 -32.17 -1.89
N GLY A 60 9.16 -31.63 -3.10
CA GLY A 60 9.58 -30.27 -3.27
C GLY A 60 8.43 -29.39 -2.81
N THR A 61 8.65 -28.59 -1.76
CA THR A 61 7.72 -27.54 -1.33
C THR A 61 7.25 -26.76 -2.57
N PRO A 62 5.95 -26.76 -2.91
CA PRO A 62 5.47 -25.93 -4.00
C PRO A 62 5.78 -24.49 -3.61
N SER A 63 6.62 -23.82 -4.41
CA SER A 63 6.77 -22.36 -4.31
C SER A 63 5.39 -21.76 -4.53
N ALA A 64 4.75 -21.37 -3.42
CA ALA A 64 3.44 -20.78 -3.45
C ALA A 64 3.51 -19.51 -4.29
N LYS A 65 2.72 -19.47 -5.36
CA LYS A 65 2.49 -18.28 -6.17
C LYS A 65 2.03 -17.17 -5.20
N PRO A 66 2.50 -15.91 -5.35
CA PRO A 66 2.10 -14.84 -4.45
C PRO A 66 0.58 -14.82 -4.34
N ALA A 67 0.07 -14.86 -3.12
CA ALA A 67 -1.33 -14.72 -2.83
C ALA A 67 -1.83 -13.44 -3.52
N GLY A 68 -2.82 -13.57 -4.39
CA GLY A 68 -3.42 -12.43 -5.08
C GLY A 68 -4.12 -11.50 -4.09
N LYS A 69 -4.50 -10.29 -4.53
CA LYS A 69 -5.22 -9.30 -3.71
C LYS A 69 -6.48 -9.87 -3.03
N SER A 70 -7.16 -10.83 -3.66
CA SER A 70 -8.33 -11.52 -3.07
C SER A 70 -7.95 -12.36 -1.86
N ALA A 71 -6.88 -13.15 -1.94
CA ALA A 71 -6.41 -13.97 -0.83
C ALA A 71 -5.94 -13.12 0.36
N PHE A 72 -5.33 -11.96 0.11
CA PHE A 72 -5.02 -10.99 1.17
C PHE A 72 -6.27 -10.44 1.85
N PHE A 73 -7.27 -10.01 1.06
CA PHE A 73 -8.54 -9.53 1.59
C PHE A 73 -9.23 -10.61 2.43
N ASP A 74 -9.29 -11.85 1.95
CA ASP A 74 -9.91 -12.96 2.66
C ASP A 74 -9.20 -13.25 4.00
N ALA A 75 -7.87 -13.28 4.01
CA ALA A 75 -7.09 -13.46 5.23
C ALA A 75 -7.33 -12.31 6.23
N GLN A 76 -7.45 -11.08 5.75
CA GLN A 76 -7.78 -9.92 6.58
C GLN A 76 -9.20 -9.99 7.16
N VAL A 77 -10.17 -10.51 6.43
CA VAL A 77 -11.53 -10.75 6.95
C VAL A 77 -11.50 -11.81 8.06
N VAL A 78 -10.70 -12.87 7.91
CA VAL A 78 -10.51 -13.88 8.97
C VAL A 78 -9.91 -13.26 10.22
N PHE A 79 -8.85 -12.47 10.08
CA PHE A 79 -8.24 -11.73 11.19
C PHE A 79 -9.24 -10.80 11.89
N VAL A 80 -9.97 -9.98 11.14
CA VAL A 80 -10.98 -9.08 11.69
C VAL A 80 -12.11 -9.83 12.40
N ARG A 81 -12.51 -11.01 11.89
CA ARG A 81 -13.48 -11.86 12.57
C ARG A 81 -12.94 -12.33 13.93
N CYS A 82 -11.70 -12.81 13.99
CA CYS A 82 -11.06 -13.16 15.25
C CYS A 82 -11.03 -11.96 16.21
N MET A 83 -10.65 -10.76 15.73
CA MET A 83 -10.61 -9.54 16.57
C MET A 83 -11.95 -9.25 17.24
N ARG A 84 -13.07 -9.54 16.55
CA ARG A 84 -14.43 -9.36 17.08
C ARG A 84 -14.87 -10.46 18.04
N THR A 85 -14.52 -11.71 17.76
CA THR A 85 -14.98 -12.88 18.54
C THR A 85 -14.11 -13.14 19.75
N GLU A 86 -12.79 -13.10 19.58
CA GLU A 86 -11.78 -13.56 20.55
C GLU A 86 -10.87 -12.42 20.99
N GLY A 87 -10.56 -11.48 20.09
CA GLY A 87 -9.64 -10.38 20.36
C GLY A 87 -10.18 -9.30 21.31
N GLY A 88 -11.47 -9.32 21.66
CA GLY A 88 -12.09 -8.37 22.58
C GLY A 88 -12.56 -7.06 21.95
N TYR A 89 -12.64 -6.99 20.62
CA TYR A 89 -13.02 -5.80 19.86
C TYR A 89 -14.26 -6.04 19.00
N LYS A 90 -15.44 -6.13 19.63
CA LYS A 90 -16.71 -6.38 18.92
C LYS A 90 -16.99 -5.39 17.78
N ASP A 91 -16.48 -4.16 17.89
CA ASP A 91 -16.61 -3.06 16.94
C ASP A 91 -15.40 -2.90 16.01
N TYR A 92 -14.48 -3.89 15.92
CA TYR A 92 -13.34 -3.82 15.02
C TYR A 92 -13.82 -3.63 13.57
N PRO A 93 -13.27 -2.68 12.79
CA PRO A 93 -13.75 -2.38 11.44
C PRO A 93 -13.37 -3.48 10.44
N ASP A 94 -14.20 -3.67 9.41
CA ASP A 94 -13.83 -4.50 8.26
C ASP A 94 -12.65 -3.87 7.49
N PRO A 95 -11.83 -4.69 6.79
CA PRO A 95 -10.83 -4.15 5.89
C PRO A 95 -11.48 -3.37 4.75
N LYS A 96 -10.73 -2.42 4.19
CA LYS A 96 -11.10 -1.77 2.92
C LYS A 96 -11.08 -2.80 1.79
N LEU A 97 -11.66 -2.46 0.64
CA LEU A 97 -11.61 -3.30 -0.56
C LEU A 97 -10.17 -3.55 -1.08
N SER A 98 -9.20 -2.75 -0.65
CA SER A 98 -7.78 -2.99 -0.89
C SER A 98 -7.19 -4.13 -0.05
N GLY A 99 -7.93 -4.67 0.92
CA GLY A 99 -7.49 -5.67 1.90
C GLY A 99 -6.90 -5.06 3.16
N HIS A 100 -6.39 -3.83 3.10
CA HIS A 100 -5.81 -3.18 4.27
C HIS A 100 -6.87 -2.73 5.28
N LEU A 101 -6.51 -2.74 6.57
CA LEU A 101 -7.37 -2.25 7.64
C LEU A 101 -7.66 -0.75 7.49
N ASP A 102 -8.83 -0.34 7.96
CA ASP A 102 -9.19 1.06 8.14
C ASP A 102 -8.52 1.61 9.41
N TRP A 103 -7.23 1.91 9.32
CA TRP A 103 -6.40 2.34 10.46
C TRP A 103 -6.93 3.58 11.17
N GLU A 104 -7.63 4.48 10.47
CA GLU A 104 -8.31 5.62 11.09
C GLU A 104 -9.35 5.16 12.11
N LYS A 105 -10.24 4.24 11.71
CA LYS A 105 -11.25 3.66 12.61
C LYS A 105 -10.63 2.80 13.71
N VAL A 106 -9.59 2.03 13.38
CA VAL A 106 -8.87 1.22 14.38
C VAL A 106 -8.24 2.13 15.46
N ASN A 107 -7.60 3.22 15.05
CA ASN A 107 -6.99 4.20 15.95
C ASN A 107 -8.05 4.94 16.78
N GLU A 108 -9.22 5.25 16.19
CA GLU A 108 -10.35 5.82 16.93
C GLU A 108 -10.82 4.88 18.06
N ILE A 109 -10.94 3.58 17.78
CA ILE A 109 -11.27 2.57 18.79
C ILE A 109 -10.19 2.51 19.87
N GLY A 110 -8.91 2.43 19.46
CA GLY A 110 -7.76 2.36 20.38
C GLY A 110 -7.59 3.59 21.27
N SER A 111 -8.00 4.77 20.79
CA SER A 111 -7.94 6.04 21.55
C SER A 111 -8.93 6.11 22.71
N ARG A 112 -9.92 5.20 22.77
CA ARG A 112 -10.88 5.14 23.86
C ARG A 112 -10.20 4.58 25.13
N PRO A 113 -10.56 5.06 26.33
CA PRO A 113 -9.96 4.58 27.58
C PRO A 113 -9.99 3.05 27.72
N GLY A 114 -8.84 2.43 27.96
CA GLY A 114 -8.71 0.98 28.15
C GLY A 114 -8.90 0.12 26.88
N ARG A 115 -8.96 0.73 25.69
CA ARG A 115 -9.18 0.02 24.42
C ARG A 115 -7.92 -0.15 23.58
N ASN A 116 -6.78 0.44 23.95
CA ASN A 116 -5.55 0.28 23.18
C ASN A 116 -4.87 -1.09 23.39
N GLU A 117 -5.15 -1.76 24.50
CA GLU A 117 -4.52 -3.04 24.85
C GLU A 117 -4.97 -4.18 23.93
N GLY A 118 -4.07 -4.63 23.06
CA GLY A 118 -4.34 -5.70 22.11
C GLY A 118 -4.97 -5.25 20.79
N ILE A 119 -5.02 -3.95 20.49
CA ILE A 119 -5.71 -3.43 19.28
C ILE A 119 -5.13 -3.98 17.95
N LYS A 120 -3.88 -4.45 17.98
CA LYS A 120 -3.19 -4.98 16.80
C LYS A 120 -3.38 -6.49 16.58
N ALA A 121 -3.59 -7.29 17.62
CA ALA A 121 -3.60 -8.76 17.53
C ALA A 121 -4.56 -9.43 18.52
N GLY A 122 -5.51 -8.67 19.07
CA GLY A 122 -6.40 -9.11 20.13
C GLY A 122 -5.74 -9.00 21.51
N ARG A 123 -6.58 -8.96 22.55
CA ARG A 123 -6.10 -9.06 23.94
C ARG A 123 -5.30 -10.34 24.12
N ASN A 124 -4.17 -10.27 24.83
CA ASN A 124 -3.23 -11.38 25.01
C ASN A 124 -2.73 -12.01 23.71
N ASN A 125 -2.74 -11.27 22.58
CA ASN A 125 -2.36 -11.78 21.26
C ASN A 125 -3.22 -12.95 20.76
N ALA A 126 -4.49 -13.02 21.17
CA ALA A 126 -5.40 -14.11 20.81
C ALA A 126 -5.55 -14.33 19.28
N CYS A 127 -5.33 -13.29 18.47
CA CYS A 127 -5.47 -13.34 17.02
C CYS A 127 -4.14 -13.17 16.27
N LEU A 128 -3.01 -13.52 16.92
CA LEU A 128 -1.68 -13.35 16.33
C LEU A 128 -1.46 -14.25 15.11
N ASP A 129 -2.01 -15.46 15.12
CA ASP A 129 -1.86 -16.41 14.02
C ASP A 129 -2.61 -15.93 12.77
N GLU A 130 -3.82 -15.41 12.93
CA GLU A 130 -4.58 -14.81 11.84
C GLU A 130 -3.91 -13.53 11.31
N LEU A 131 -3.34 -12.71 12.20
CA LEU A 131 -2.55 -11.54 11.81
C LEU A 131 -1.35 -11.97 10.97
N GLN A 132 -0.61 -12.98 11.40
CA GLN A 132 0.56 -13.48 10.67
C GLN A 132 0.17 -14.09 9.32
N ALA A 133 -0.95 -14.82 9.26
CA ALA A 133 -1.49 -15.34 8.02
C ALA A 133 -1.87 -14.21 7.03
N ALA A 134 -2.48 -13.14 7.52
CA ALA A 134 -2.82 -11.97 6.72
C ALA A 134 -1.56 -11.25 6.19
N LEU A 135 -0.54 -11.07 7.03
CA LEU A 135 0.74 -10.48 6.62
C LEU A 135 1.47 -11.34 5.57
N ALA A 136 1.42 -12.67 5.71
CA ALA A 136 2.00 -13.58 4.73
C ALA A 136 1.27 -13.57 3.38
N ALA A 137 -0.03 -13.24 3.38
CA ALA A 137 -0.84 -13.10 2.17
C ALA A 137 -0.70 -11.72 1.51
N GLU A 138 -0.05 -10.74 2.16
CA GLU A 138 0.07 -9.38 1.62
C GLU A 138 0.87 -9.38 0.30
N PRO A 139 0.32 -8.78 -0.78
CA PRO A 139 1.06 -8.65 -2.03
C PRO A 139 2.34 -7.83 -1.82
N LYS A 140 3.42 -8.23 -2.49
CA LYS A 140 4.70 -7.50 -2.40
C LYS A 140 4.50 -6.03 -2.77
N ARG A 141 4.82 -5.14 -1.81
CA ARG A 141 4.74 -3.70 -1.99
C ARG A 141 5.93 -3.16 -2.78
N ASP A 142 5.66 -2.24 -3.69
CA ASP A 142 6.69 -1.41 -4.33
C ASP A 142 7.24 -0.43 -3.28
N GLN A 143 8.47 -0.68 -2.84
CA GLN A 143 9.09 0.07 -1.76
C GLN A 143 9.44 1.50 -2.17
N GLN A 144 9.79 1.71 -3.44
CA GLN A 144 10.08 3.05 -3.96
C GLN A 144 8.81 3.92 -3.96
N LYS A 145 7.70 3.39 -4.49
CA LYS A 145 6.41 4.11 -4.49
C LYS A 145 5.92 4.42 -3.09
N ALA A 146 6.11 3.50 -2.15
CA ALA A 146 5.72 3.73 -0.78
C ALA A 146 6.58 4.79 -0.09
N TYR A 147 7.90 4.79 -0.33
CA TYR A 147 8.78 5.84 0.17
C TYR A 147 8.34 7.22 -0.35
N GLU A 148 8.08 7.34 -1.65
CA GLU A 148 7.62 8.60 -2.26
C GLU A 148 6.29 9.06 -1.69
N SER A 149 5.34 8.14 -1.50
CA SER A 149 4.06 8.42 -0.87
C SER A 149 4.19 8.91 0.59
N MET A 150 5.01 8.25 1.40
CA MET A 150 5.29 8.69 2.78
C MET A 150 6.05 10.01 2.82
N LEU A 151 6.93 10.28 1.85
CA LEU A 151 7.64 11.56 1.75
C LEU A 151 6.68 12.70 1.42
N ALA A 152 5.76 12.48 0.47
CA ALA A 152 4.72 13.45 0.15
C ALA A 152 3.79 13.70 1.35
N HIS A 153 3.50 12.67 2.13
CA HIS A 153 2.74 12.82 3.36
C HIS A 153 3.51 13.63 4.42
N ALA A 154 4.77 13.30 4.68
CA ALA A 154 5.62 14.02 5.62
C ALA A 154 5.77 15.51 5.26
N GLN A 155 5.89 15.81 3.96
CA GLN A 155 5.86 17.18 3.44
C GLN A 155 4.55 17.88 3.80
N CYS A 156 3.42 17.27 3.44
CA CYS A 156 2.11 17.82 3.75
C CYS A 156 1.89 18.04 5.25
N MET A 157 2.31 17.11 6.12
CA MET A 157 2.15 17.22 7.57
C MET A 157 2.87 18.44 8.14
N ARG A 158 4.09 18.70 7.67
CA ARG A 158 4.85 19.91 8.05
C ARG A 158 4.20 21.18 7.52
N ASP A 159 3.70 21.16 6.29
CA ASP A 159 3.00 22.30 5.69
C ASP A 159 1.69 22.61 6.43
N ASN A 160 1.09 21.62 7.11
CA ASN A 160 -0.08 21.75 7.97
C ASN A 160 0.28 21.92 9.47
N GLY A 161 1.47 22.42 9.78
CA GLY A 161 1.84 22.85 11.13
C GLY A 161 2.55 21.81 12.00
N ILE A 162 2.70 20.56 11.54
CA ILE A 162 3.49 19.52 12.25
C ILE A 162 4.95 19.61 11.79
N SER A 163 5.58 20.76 12.03
CA SER A 163 6.87 21.15 11.45
C SER A 163 8.04 20.18 11.73
N ARG A 164 7.95 19.42 12.82
CA ARG A 164 8.97 18.43 13.23
C ARG A 164 8.67 17.01 12.74
N PHE A 165 7.66 16.81 11.88
CA PHE A 165 7.40 15.52 11.24
C PHE A 165 8.59 15.12 10.36
N THR A 166 9.21 13.98 10.65
CA THR A 166 10.40 13.51 9.96
C THR A 166 10.07 12.85 8.62
N ASN A 167 11.04 12.83 7.71
CA ASN A 167 10.89 12.12 6.44
C ASN A 167 11.00 10.60 6.64
N PRO A 168 10.39 9.79 5.76
CA PRO A 168 10.67 8.36 5.72
C PRO A 168 12.14 8.08 5.38
N VAL A 169 12.59 6.86 5.66
CA VAL A 169 13.92 6.37 5.30
C VAL A 169 13.84 5.00 4.63
N MET A 170 14.86 4.64 3.86
CA MET A 170 15.02 3.28 3.36
C MET A 170 15.89 2.48 4.33
N SER A 171 15.38 1.35 4.83
CA SER A 171 16.13 0.45 5.73
C SER A 171 15.86 -1.00 5.36
N GLY A 172 16.93 -1.79 5.16
CA GLY A 172 16.81 -3.21 4.79
C GLY A 172 16.03 -3.45 3.50
N GLY A 173 16.05 -2.51 2.56
CA GLY A 173 15.26 -2.56 1.33
C GLY A 173 13.78 -2.21 1.50
N ASN A 174 13.35 -1.81 2.69
CA ASN A 174 11.98 -1.41 2.99
C ASN A 174 11.88 0.09 3.24
N ALA A 175 10.78 0.69 2.78
CA ALA A 175 10.43 2.04 3.16
C ALA A 175 9.90 2.05 4.60
N VAL A 176 10.60 2.76 5.47
CA VAL A 176 10.25 2.98 6.88
C VAL A 176 9.59 4.36 6.98
N PRO A 177 8.41 4.45 7.61
CA PRO A 177 7.67 5.70 7.77
C PRO A 177 8.47 6.74 8.54
N GLY A 178 8.23 8.01 8.19
CA GLY A 178 8.61 9.13 9.03
C GLY A 178 7.62 9.29 10.18
N GLY A 179 7.77 10.33 10.98
CA GLY A 179 6.87 10.57 12.09
C GLY A 179 7.51 11.43 13.18
N ASP A 180 7.28 11.05 14.43
CA ASP A 180 7.82 11.79 15.55
C ASP A 180 9.34 11.53 15.64
N PRO A 181 10.18 12.58 15.76
CA PRO A 181 11.62 12.40 15.86
C PRO A 181 12.05 11.67 17.14
N ASN A 182 11.19 11.60 18.16
CA ASN A 182 11.43 10.86 19.38
C ASN A 182 10.13 10.16 19.86
N PRO A 183 9.82 8.95 19.38
CA PRO A 183 8.59 8.25 19.76
C PRO A 183 8.46 7.95 21.27
N ALA A 184 9.58 7.85 21.99
CA ALA A 184 9.58 7.65 23.45
C ALA A 184 9.27 8.92 24.24
N SER A 185 9.40 10.09 23.61
CA SER A 185 9.01 11.38 24.16
C SER A 185 8.47 12.25 23.03
N PRO A 186 7.23 11.98 22.57
CA PRO A 186 6.67 12.63 21.40
C PRO A 186 6.70 14.15 21.52
N VAL A 187 7.12 14.80 20.45
CA VAL A 187 7.17 16.26 20.35
C VAL A 187 5.80 16.85 20.06
N TYR A 188 4.91 16.05 19.46
CA TYR A 188 3.51 16.40 19.26
C TYR A 188 2.62 15.27 19.77
N ALA A 189 1.47 15.65 20.32
CA ALA A 189 0.51 14.68 20.83
C ALA A 189 -0.37 14.17 19.66
N PRO A 190 -0.39 12.85 19.37
CA PRO A 190 -1.18 12.28 18.27
C PRO A 190 -2.69 12.51 18.42
N ASP A 191 -3.17 12.76 19.64
CA ASP A 191 -4.56 13.05 19.95
C ASP A 191 -4.92 14.54 19.87
N SER A 192 -3.93 15.43 19.67
CA SER A 192 -4.15 16.87 19.55
C SER A 192 -5.00 17.24 18.32
N PRO A 193 -5.82 18.30 18.40
CA PRO A 193 -6.59 18.78 17.25
C PRO A 193 -5.70 19.10 16.03
N ALA A 194 -4.56 19.77 16.26
CA ALA A 194 -3.63 20.12 15.19
C ALA A 194 -3.10 18.89 14.43
N TYR A 195 -2.70 17.83 15.14
CA TYR A 195 -2.22 16.61 14.49
C TYR A 195 -3.34 15.91 13.71
N LYS A 196 -4.54 15.81 14.27
CA LYS A 196 -5.71 15.20 13.61
C LYS A 196 -6.12 15.94 12.34
N GLU A 197 -6.16 17.27 12.40
CA GLU A 197 -6.47 18.12 11.25
C GLU A 197 -5.43 17.96 10.14
N ALA A 198 -4.13 17.97 10.49
CA ALA A 198 -3.05 17.72 9.54
C ALA A 198 -3.15 16.33 8.91
N ARG A 199 -3.38 15.27 9.71
CA ARG A 199 -3.57 13.89 9.21
C ARG A 199 -4.74 13.82 8.23
N ALA A 200 -5.87 14.45 8.56
CA ALA A 200 -7.05 14.48 7.69
C ALA A 200 -6.76 15.18 6.36
N ALA A 201 -6.11 16.35 6.39
CA ALA A 201 -5.72 17.09 5.20
C ALA A 201 -4.72 16.31 4.31
N CYS A 202 -3.83 15.54 4.93
CA CYS A 202 -2.73 14.85 4.27
C CYS A 202 -3.00 13.37 3.94
N LYS A 203 -4.19 12.85 4.26
CA LYS A 203 -4.57 11.45 4.06
C LYS A 203 -4.38 10.98 2.63
N SER A 204 -4.74 11.83 1.65
CA SER A 204 -4.65 11.51 0.22
C SER A 204 -3.22 11.34 -0.31
N LYS A 205 -2.20 11.69 0.47
CA LYS A 205 -0.79 11.52 0.09
C LYS A 205 -0.29 10.09 0.31
N LEU A 206 -0.98 9.31 1.17
CA LEU A 206 -0.62 7.94 1.48
C LEU A 206 -1.29 6.94 0.55
N LEU A 207 -0.51 5.96 0.08
CA LEU A 207 -1.07 4.74 -0.47
C LEU A 207 -1.79 3.97 0.63
N ASP A 208 -2.85 3.26 0.24
CA ASP A 208 -3.57 2.36 1.15
C ASP A 208 -2.59 1.36 1.80
N GLY A 209 -2.82 1.06 3.08
CA GLY A 209 -1.94 0.22 3.89
C GLY A 209 -0.80 0.95 4.59
N LEU A 210 -0.37 2.12 4.10
CA LEU A 210 0.74 2.87 4.71
C LEU A 210 0.32 3.70 5.93
N ASP A 211 -0.96 4.03 6.08
CA ASP A 211 -1.45 4.87 7.19
C ASP A 211 -1.25 4.23 8.57
N GLY A 212 -1.33 2.90 8.67
CA GLY A 212 -1.06 2.17 9.92
C GLY A 212 0.41 2.01 10.25
N MET A 213 1.31 2.39 9.32
CA MET A 213 2.74 2.39 9.56
C MET A 213 3.20 3.69 10.24
N GLN A 214 2.45 4.78 10.10
CA GLN A 214 2.84 6.13 10.55
C GLN A 214 2.29 6.51 11.93
#